data_AF-A0A1H4H7C4-F1
#
_entry.id   AF-A0A1H4H7C4-F1
#
_cell.length_a   1.000
_cell.length_b   1.000
_cell.length_c   1.000
_cell.angle_alpha   90.00
_cell.angle_beta   90.00
_cell.angle_gamma   90.00
#
_symmetry.space_group_name_H-M   'P 1'
#
loop_
_entity.id
_entity.type
_entity.pdbx_description
1 polymer ?
#
loop_
_entity_poly.entity_id
_entity_poly.type
_entity_poly.pdbx_seq_one_letter_code
_entity_poly.pdbx_strand_id
1 'polypeptide(L)' 'MTTINVPTRDDVSRATQTIFDKRNSSLGTVHNLYATLAHSGHAPGNYLAFQNAKCMMHAT' A
#
# COMPACT_ATOMS: atom_id res chain seq x y z
N MET A 1 6.54 -23.50 -0.58
CA MET A 1 6.18 -22.10 -0.89
C MET A 1 4.71 -21.93 -0.59
N THR A 2 4.34 -21.00 0.29
CA THR A 2 2.94 -20.65 0.54
C THR A 2 2.57 -19.52 -0.41
N THR A 3 1.62 -19.77 -1.32
CA THR A 3 1.10 -18.72 -2.21
C THR A 3 0.29 -17.75 -1.38
N ILE A 4 0.75 -16.50 -1.25
CA ILE A 4 -0.04 -15.45 -0.62
C ILE A 4 -1.04 -14.97 -1.66
N ASN A 5 -2.33 -15.21 -1.42
CA ASN A 5 -3.39 -14.73 -2.31
C ASN A 5 -3.50 -13.22 -2.16
N VAL A 6 -3.15 -12.51 -3.23
CA VAL A 6 -3.20 -11.05 -3.25
C VAL A 6 -4.67 -10.63 -3.47
N PRO A 7 -5.31 -9.94 -2.51
CA PRO A 7 -6.67 -9.46 -2.68
C PRO A 7 -6.78 -8.50 -3.88
N THR A 8 -7.87 -8.59 -4.62
CA THR A 8 -8.11 -7.68 -5.74
C THR A 8 -8.66 -6.35 -5.25
N ARG A 9 -8.78 -5.35 -6.14
CA ARG A 9 -9.34 -4.04 -5.79
C ARG A 9 -10.77 -4.14 -5.24
N ASP A 10 -11.53 -5.15 -5.62
CA ASP A 10 -12.91 -5.34 -5.16
C ASP A 10 -12.99 -5.96 -3.76
N ASP A 11 -11.99 -6.78 -3.39
CA ASP A 11 -11.91 -7.45 -2.09
C ASP A 11 -11.50 -6.52 -0.92
N VAL A 12 -11.21 -5.25 -1.20
CA VAL A 12 -10.65 -4.31 -0.22
C VAL A 12 -11.61 -3.17 0.07
N SER A 13 -11.52 -2.63 1.30
CA SER A 13 -12.34 -1.49 1.71
C SER A 13 -12.14 -0.26 0.81
N ARG A 14 -13.18 0.56 0.69
CA ARG A 14 -13.19 1.80 -0.12
C ARG A 14 -12.04 2.75 0.21
N ALA A 15 -11.60 2.78 1.47
CA ALA A 15 -10.43 3.55 1.89
C ALA A 15 -9.15 3.06 1.20
N THR A 16 -8.94 1.75 1.15
CA THR A 16 -7.81 1.10 0.47
C THR A 16 -7.87 1.31 -1.04
N GLN A 17 -9.06 1.20 -1.64
CA GLN A 17 -9.26 1.48 -3.07
C GLN A 17 -8.82 2.89 -3.44
N THR A 18 -9.11 3.88 -2.59
CA THR A 18 -8.70 5.27 -2.79
C THR A 18 -7.17 5.42 -2.74
N ILE A 19 -6.49 4.66 -1.88
CA ILE A 19 -5.02 4.63 -1.81
C ILE A 19 -4.42 4.04 -3.08
N PHE A 20 -5.01 2.95 -3.61
CA PHE A 20 -4.56 2.33 -4.86
C PHE A 20 -4.74 3.26 -6.04
N ASP A 21 -5.89 3.93 -6.14
CA ASP A 21 -6.17 4.90 -7.19
C ASP A 21 -5.18 6.07 -7.18
N LYS A 22 -4.90 6.63 -6.00
CA LYS A 22 -3.88 7.67 -5.82
C LYS A 22 -2.49 7.20 -6.23
N ARG A 23 -2.10 5.97 -5.88
CA ARG A 23 -0.80 5.41 -6.27
C ARG A 23 -0.71 5.14 -7.77
N ASN A 24 -1.75 4.57 -8.36
CA ASN A 24 -1.81 4.35 -9.79
C ASN A 24 -1.71 5.67 -10.56
N SER A 25 -2.38 6.71 -10.09
CA SER A 25 -2.32 8.05 -10.70
C SER A 25 -0.97 8.74 -10.49
N SER A 26 -0.32 8.55 -9.33
CA SER A 26 0.96 9.21 -9.02
C SER A 26 2.19 8.50 -9.58
N LEU A 27 2.17 7.17 -9.71
CA LEU A 27 3.32 6.34 -10.08
C LEU A 27 3.08 5.48 -11.32
N GLY A 28 1.88 5.53 -11.91
CA GLY A 28 1.48 4.72 -13.07
C GLY A 28 1.27 3.23 -12.77
N THR A 29 1.58 2.78 -11.55
CA THR A 29 1.48 1.37 -11.13
C THR A 29 1.18 1.24 -9.64
N VAL A 30 0.40 0.22 -9.28
CA VAL A 30 0.23 -0.21 -7.89
C VAL A 30 1.18 -1.38 -7.65
N HIS A 31 2.27 -1.14 -6.93
CA HIS A 31 3.18 -2.22 -6.55
C HIS A 31 2.44 -3.34 -5.82
N ASN A 32 2.76 -4.59 -6.16
CA ASN A 32 2.17 -5.80 -5.57
C ASN A 32 2.20 -5.80 -4.03
N LEU A 33 3.20 -5.13 -3.44
CA LEU A 33 3.32 -4.96 -2.00
C LEU A 33 2.10 -4.30 -1.35
N TYR A 34 1.51 -3.29 -1.99
CA TYR A 34 0.29 -2.63 -1.49
C TYR A 34 -0.92 -3.54 -1.57
N ALA A 35 -0.97 -4.38 -2.60
CA ALA A 35 -2.02 -5.37 -2.78
C ALA A 35 -1.89 -6.48 -1.72
N THR A 36 -0.67 -6.92 -1.39
CA THR A 36 -0.43 -7.87 -0.29
C THR A 36 -0.82 -7.28 1.08
N LEU A 37 -0.50 -6.01 1.34
CA LEU A 37 -0.88 -5.34 2.58
C LEU A 37 -2.40 -5.13 2.71
N ALA A 38 -3.12 -5.13 1.59
CA ALA A 38 -4.57 -4.92 1.55
C ALA A 38 -5.38 -6.04 2.24
N HIS A 39 -4.74 -7.15 2.60
CA HIS A 39 -5.35 -8.17 3.48
C HIS A 39 -5.73 -7.58 4.85
N SER A 40 -5.11 -6.47 5.25
CA SER A 40 -5.52 -5.66 6.40
C SER A 40 -6.02 -4.30 5.93
N GLY A 41 -7.25 -3.93 6.32
CA GLY A 41 -7.90 -2.70 5.88
C GLY A 41 -7.15 -1.40 6.20
N HIS A 42 -6.24 -1.41 7.19
CA HIS A 42 -5.46 -0.23 7.60
C HIS A 42 -3.99 -0.28 7.16
N ALA A 43 -3.45 -1.46 6.86
CA ALA A 43 -2.04 -1.62 6.53
C ALA A 43 -1.55 -0.79 5.32
N PRO A 44 -2.27 -0.69 4.19
CA PRO A 44 -1.79 0.13 3.06
C PRO A 44 -1.74 1.62 3.39
N GLY A 45 -2.64 2.11 4.27
CA GLY A 45 -2.61 3.49 4.77
C GLY A 45 -1.43 3.74 5.70
N ASN A 46 -1.20 2.85 6.65
CA ASN A 46 -0.06 2.95 7.57
C ASN A 46 1.28 2.85 6.84
N TYR A 47 1.39 1.96 5.85
CA TYR A 47 2.60 1.83 5.05
C TYR A 47 2.84 3.05 4.15
N LEU A 48 1.78 3.68 3.65
CA LEU A 48 1.89 4.97 2.96
C LEU A 48 2.40 6.05 3.90
N ALA A 49 1.83 6.16 5.11
CA ALA A 49 2.28 7.12 6.11
C ALA A 49 3.75 6.88 6.48
N PHE A 50 4.16 5.62 6.64
CA PHE A 50 5.55 5.23 6.91
C PHE A 50 6.51 5.66 5.78
N GLN A 51 6.14 5.43 4.51
CA GLN A 51 6.97 5.88 3.38
C GLN A 51 7.12 7.39 3.29
N ASN A 52 6.08 8.14 3.66
CA ASN A 52 6.12 9.60 3.67
C ASN A 52 6.70 10.16 4.98
N ALA A 53 6.94 9.31 5.98
CA ALA A 53 7.53 9.74 7.23
C ALA A 53 8.98 10.17 6.99
N LYS A 54 9.34 11.34 7.51
CA LYS A 54 10.70 11.86 7.41
C LYS A 54 11.62 10.96 8.22
N CYS A 55 12.49 10.20 7.55
CA CYS A 55 13.58 9.49 8.20
C CYS A 55 14.60 10.51 8.72
N MET A 56 14.63 10.68 10.04
CA MET A 56 15.65 11.47 10.75
C MET A 56 16.83 10.57 11.09
N MET A 57 17.46 10.03 10.05
CA MET A 57 18.81 9.47 10.14
C MET A 57 19.63 10.22 9.13
N HIS A 58 20.26 11.29 9.62
CA HIS A 58 21.34 11.97 8.93
C HIS A 58 22.61 11.33 9.44
N ALA A 59 23.20 10.44 8.65
CA ALA A 59 24.54 9.95 8.94
C ALA A 59 25.52 11.08 8.59
N THR A 60 25.80 11.96 9.56
CA THR A 60 26.95 12.87 9.53
C THR A 60 28.18 12.17 10.05
#